data_AF-A0A924GIR0-F1
#
_entry.id   AF-A0A924GIR0-F1
#
_cell.length_a   1.000
_cell.length_b   1.000
_cell.length_c   1.000
_cell.angle_alpha   90.00
_cell.angle_beta   90.00
_cell.angle_gamma   90.00
#
_symmetry.space_group_name_H-M   'P 1'
#
loop_
_entity.id
_entity.type
_entity.pdbx_description
1 polymer ?
#
loop_
_entity_poly.entity_id
_entity_poly.type
_entity_poly.pdbx_seq_one_letter_code
_entity_poly.pdbx_strand_id
1 'polypeptide(L)'
;MALRSSLARHATRRVHVLVLEVPGWGETRMRVEAELARRGWVPATSPADADVLLVCGAPGQELGSVCDRLWSQLPGPRARAAVISASDVASTLERAAEELLDDGRQHSDARTRSRQPAEPRDASAHGSVDEPTEHNMDMDMDMPMPGGIPLADGAPDRDGLEMDVLHVPLGPALPHWPAGLVVRCVLHGDVIVSAEAEVLPAAAQPSGDGPVGGDSRRSADDERRLAVIRCSDVAVQVLALAGWSCAADRARRIRDAVASGMALVDAAADLDQLAQSVGRSWALRWTLKGITVGDARAHAQDGMGPRESATVRGRLISWFDEARRIARDDTAPRDDTAEGAYELPNTMALQRSLLSAIPRLLNGTDVATARLIVAALAIETAPSSRLHSRAHE
;
A
#
# COMPACT_ATOMS: atom_id res chain seq x y z
N MET A 1 6.43 -39.25 13.65
CA MET A 1 6.59 -38.03 14.46
C MET A 1 7.75 -37.17 13.95
N ALA A 2 9.01 -37.65 13.97
CA ALA A 2 10.20 -36.86 13.59
C ALA A 2 10.23 -36.32 12.14
N LEU A 3 9.73 -37.08 11.16
CA LEU A 3 9.66 -36.63 9.75
C LEU A 3 8.67 -35.47 9.55
N ARG A 4 7.51 -35.52 10.22
CA ARG A 4 6.51 -34.44 10.13
C ARG A 4 7.01 -33.16 10.76
N SER A 5 7.63 -33.23 11.94
CA SER A 5 8.23 -32.06 12.58
C SER A 5 9.44 -31.50 11.82
N SER A 6 10.23 -32.36 11.16
CA SER A 6 11.32 -31.91 10.28
C SER A 6 10.81 -31.25 9.00
N LEU A 7 9.73 -31.76 8.39
CA LEU A 7 9.10 -31.16 7.21
C LEU A 7 8.40 -29.84 7.55
N ALA A 8 7.69 -29.77 8.68
CA ALA A 8 7.06 -28.55 9.15
C ALA A 8 8.09 -27.46 9.44
N ARG A 9 9.20 -27.81 10.11
CA ARG A 9 10.33 -26.88 10.34
C ARG A 9 11.05 -26.48 9.05
N HIS A 10 10.96 -27.31 8.01
CA HIS A 10 11.47 -26.94 6.69
C HIS A 10 10.50 -26.01 5.96
N ALA A 11 9.19 -26.23 6.07
CA ALA A 11 8.16 -25.37 5.49
C ALA A 11 8.22 -23.95 6.06
N THR A 12 8.53 -23.79 7.36
CA THR A 12 8.72 -22.46 7.96
C THR A 12 10.00 -21.73 7.54
N ARG A 13 10.85 -22.32 6.68
CA ARG A 13 12.00 -21.62 6.09
C ARG A 13 11.59 -20.64 5.00
N ARG A 14 10.40 -20.81 4.42
CA ARG A 14 9.89 -19.96 3.34
C ARG A 14 8.40 -19.68 3.56
N VAL A 15 8.12 -18.92 4.61
CA VAL A 15 6.77 -18.47 4.95
C VAL A 15 6.38 -17.31 4.04
N HIS A 16 5.16 -17.35 3.51
CA HIS A 16 4.56 -16.28 2.74
C HIS A 16 3.74 -15.37 3.67
N VAL A 17 4.10 -14.09 3.74
CA VAL A 17 3.52 -13.13 4.69
C VAL A 17 2.77 -12.04 3.93
N LEU A 18 1.45 -11.97 4.10
CA LEU A 18 0.65 -10.85 3.64
C LEU A 18 0.79 -9.71 4.65
N VAL A 19 1.55 -8.68 4.28
CA VAL A 19 1.80 -7.50 5.11
C VAL A 19 0.75 -6.44 4.81
N LEU A 20 0.02 -6.01 5.83
CA LEU A 20 -0.93 -4.89 5.76
C LEU A 20 -0.39 -3.71 6.57
N GLU A 21 -0.13 -2.59 5.90
CA GLU A 21 0.25 -1.34 6.56
C GLU A 21 -1.01 -0.57 7.01
N VAL A 22 -1.06 -0.21 8.28
CA VAL A 22 -2.01 0.79 8.80
C VAL A 22 -1.46 2.18 8.50
N PRO A 23 -2.29 3.17 8.09
CA PRO A 23 -1.81 4.51 7.79
C PRO A 23 -0.91 5.10 8.89
N GLY A 24 0.29 5.54 8.51
CA GLY A 24 1.29 6.09 9.42
C GLY A 24 2.30 5.10 9.99
N TRP A 25 2.20 3.81 9.63
CA TRP A 25 3.06 2.75 10.14
C TRP A 25 4.11 2.25 9.13
N GLY A 26 4.43 3.07 8.12
CA GLY A 26 5.39 2.74 7.06
C GLY A 26 6.77 2.33 7.58
N GLU A 27 7.27 2.93 8.67
CA GLU A 27 8.54 2.50 9.26
C GLU A 27 8.48 1.04 9.74
N THR A 28 7.42 0.67 10.45
CA THR A 28 7.20 -0.70 10.91
C THR A 28 7.05 -1.65 9.74
N ARG A 29 6.32 -1.28 8.68
CA ARG A 29 6.24 -2.08 7.43
C ARG A 29 7.63 -2.30 6.83
N MET A 30 8.43 -1.24 6.68
CA MET A 30 9.77 -1.35 6.10
C MET A 30 10.68 -2.26 6.94
N ARG A 31 10.61 -2.19 8.28
CA ARG A 31 11.34 -3.11 9.16
C ARG A 31 10.85 -4.55 9.06
N VAL A 32 9.54 -4.76 8.93
CA VAL A 32 8.97 -6.08 8.62
C VAL A 32 9.57 -6.62 7.32
N GLU A 33 9.53 -5.86 6.23
CA GLU A 33 10.05 -6.30 4.93
C GLU A 33 11.54 -6.67 5.00
N ALA A 34 12.35 -5.86 5.69
CA ALA A 34 13.77 -6.14 5.91
C ALA A 34 13.99 -7.44 6.69
N GLU A 35 13.18 -7.67 7.74
CA GLU A 35 13.24 -8.88 8.56
C GLU A 35 12.77 -10.13 7.79
N LEU A 36 11.74 -10.01 6.93
CA LEU A 36 11.32 -11.08 6.02
C LEU A 36 12.46 -11.47 5.08
N ALA A 37 13.10 -10.49 4.45
CA ALA A 37 14.25 -10.72 3.57
C ALA A 37 15.41 -11.40 4.31
N ARG A 38 15.71 -10.98 5.54
CA ARG A 38 16.76 -11.59 6.38
C ARG A 38 16.47 -13.06 6.71
N ARG A 39 15.20 -13.42 6.88
CA ARG A 39 14.75 -14.79 7.16
C ARG A 39 14.63 -15.68 5.90
N GLY A 40 14.68 -15.10 4.71
CA GLY A 40 14.35 -15.79 3.46
C GLY A 40 12.84 -16.04 3.28
N TRP A 41 12.01 -15.29 4.01
CA TRP A 41 10.55 -15.30 3.89
C TRP A 41 10.11 -14.44 2.70
N VAL A 42 8.88 -14.65 2.23
CA VAL A 42 8.36 -14.04 0.99
C VAL A 42 7.19 -13.12 1.34
N PRO A 43 7.17 -11.85 0.88
CA PRO A 43 5.96 -11.04 0.95
C PRO A 43 4.91 -11.62 -0.01
N ALA A 44 3.76 -12.03 0.52
CA ALA A 44 2.66 -12.60 -0.25
C ALA A 44 1.95 -11.51 -1.07
N THR A 45 1.49 -11.86 -2.28
CA THR A 45 0.77 -10.91 -3.15
C THR A 45 -0.75 -11.03 -3.07
N SER A 46 -1.26 -12.09 -2.44
CA SER A 46 -2.69 -12.32 -2.24
C SER A 46 -2.95 -13.10 -0.95
N PRO A 47 -4.18 -13.02 -0.39
CA PRO A 47 -4.58 -13.83 0.76
C PRO A 47 -4.45 -15.34 0.52
N ALA A 48 -4.71 -15.79 -0.70
CA ALA A 48 -4.64 -17.20 -1.06
C ALA A 48 -3.20 -17.77 -1.09
N ASP A 49 -2.20 -16.90 -1.21
CA ASP A 49 -0.77 -17.25 -1.19
C ASP A 49 -0.14 -17.07 0.20
N ALA A 50 -0.90 -16.61 1.21
CA ALA A 50 -0.34 -16.20 2.49
C ALA A 50 -0.51 -17.26 3.58
N ASP A 51 0.58 -17.52 4.31
CA ASP A 51 0.59 -18.30 5.55
C ASP A 51 0.37 -17.38 6.77
N VAL A 52 0.82 -16.12 6.70
CA VAL A 52 0.73 -15.17 7.81
C VAL A 52 0.06 -13.88 7.34
N LEU A 53 -0.99 -13.45 8.04
CA LEU A 53 -1.49 -12.08 7.96
C LEU A 53 -0.79 -11.24 9.04
N LEU A 54 0.03 -10.28 8.62
CA LEU A 54 0.78 -9.41 9.52
C LEU A 54 0.34 -7.96 9.37
N VAL A 55 -0.26 -7.41 10.42
CA VAL A 55 -0.73 -6.02 10.46
C VAL A 55 0.33 -5.12 11.11
N CYS A 56 0.81 -4.12 10.38
CA CYS A 56 1.75 -3.12 10.90
C CYS A 56 0.94 -1.94 11.44
N GLY A 57 0.80 -1.85 12.77
CA GLY A 57 0.02 -0.83 13.47
C GLY A 57 -1.34 -1.30 13.99
N ALA A 58 -2.09 -0.35 14.55
CA ALA A 58 -3.42 -0.59 15.09
C ALA A 58 -4.50 -0.08 14.11
N PRO A 59 -5.24 -0.97 13.42
CA PRO A 59 -6.25 -0.56 12.44
C PRO A 59 -7.48 0.06 13.13
N GLY A 60 -8.11 1.05 12.49
CA GLY A 60 -9.44 1.53 12.89
C GLY A 60 -10.52 0.48 12.61
N GLN A 61 -11.78 0.78 12.92
CA GLN A 61 -12.88 -0.18 12.79
C GLN A 61 -13.01 -0.74 11.37
N GLU A 62 -13.09 0.13 10.35
CA GLU A 62 -13.26 -0.27 8.96
C GLU A 62 -12.06 -1.08 8.42
N LEU A 63 -10.84 -0.64 8.73
CA LEU A 63 -9.62 -1.36 8.36
C LEU A 63 -9.50 -2.68 9.13
N GLY A 64 -10.02 -2.75 10.36
CA GLY A 64 -10.14 -3.98 11.15
C GLY A 64 -11.06 -5.00 10.46
N SER A 65 -12.22 -4.57 9.95
CA SER A 65 -13.10 -5.42 9.16
C SER A 65 -12.44 -5.91 7.87
N VAL A 66 -11.60 -5.09 7.23
CA VAL A 66 -10.76 -5.55 6.11
C VAL A 66 -9.79 -6.64 6.57
N CYS A 67 -9.10 -6.47 7.70
CA CYS A 67 -8.20 -7.49 8.24
C CYS A 67 -8.92 -8.83 8.48
N ASP A 68 -10.13 -8.78 9.02
CA ASP A 68 -10.92 -9.99 9.30
C ASP A 68 -11.36 -10.69 8.00
N ARG A 69 -11.74 -9.93 6.97
CA ARG A 69 -12.02 -10.47 5.63
C ARG A 69 -10.79 -11.08 4.96
N LEU A 70 -9.61 -10.46 5.08
CA LEU A 70 -8.36 -11.05 4.57
C LEU A 70 -8.05 -12.35 5.31
N TRP A 71 -8.17 -12.34 6.64
CA TRP A 71 -7.96 -13.53 7.46
C TRP A 71 -8.88 -14.68 7.09
N SER A 72 -10.16 -14.43 6.79
CA SER A 72 -11.08 -15.50 6.37
C SER A 72 -10.70 -16.13 5.02
N GLN A 73 -9.99 -15.39 4.16
CA GLN A 73 -9.52 -15.86 2.85
C GLN A 73 -8.18 -16.60 2.90
N LEU A 74 -7.41 -16.52 3.98
CA LEU A 74 -6.14 -17.25 4.11
C LEU A 74 -6.38 -18.77 4.21
N PRO A 75 -5.68 -19.59 3.42
CA PRO A 75 -5.70 -21.05 3.58
C PRO A 75 -4.99 -21.44 4.89
N GLY A 76 -5.21 -22.66 5.36
CA GLY A 76 -4.44 -23.22 6.49
C GLY A 76 -3.29 -24.11 5.99
N PRO A 77 -2.18 -24.26 6.74
CA PRO A 77 -1.87 -23.65 8.04
C PRO A 77 -1.69 -22.13 7.99
N ARG A 78 -2.14 -21.42 9.02
CA ARG A 78 -2.09 -19.94 9.06
C ARG A 78 -1.85 -19.35 10.44
N ALA A 79 -1.28 -18.15 10.48
CA ALA A 79 -1.10 -17.36 11.70
C ALA A 79 -1.48 -15.89 11.46
N ARG A 80 -1.96 -15.22 12.52
CA ARG A 80 -2.30 -13.79 12.48
C ARG A 80 -1.47 -13.07 13.52
N ALA A 81 -0.80 -11.99 13.10
CA ALA A 81 0.04 -11.21 13.98
C ALA A 81 -0.16 -9.71 13.73
N ALA A 82 0.14 -8.91 14.75
CA ALA A 82 0.18 -7.46 14.67
C ALA A 82 1.46 -6.93 15.31
N VAL A 83 2.04 -5.89 14.73
CA VAL A 83 3.25 -5.22 15.23
C VAL A 83 2.92 -3.76 15.47
N ILE A 84 2.91 -3.35 16.74
CA ILE A 84 2.67 -1.97 17.19
C ILE A 84 3.95 -1.25 17.61
N SER A 85 5.11 -1.89 17.46
CA SER A 85 6.42 -1.26 17.64
C SER A 85 7.43 -1.91 16.69
N ALA A 86 8.23 -1.08 16.05
CA ALA A 86 9.25 -1.52 15.11
C ALA A 86 10.39 -2.32 15.79
N SER A 87 10.49 -2.31 17.13
CA SER A 87 11.39 -3.19 17.91
C SER A 87 10.90 -4.64 18.00
N ASP A 88 9.59 -4.85 17.90
CA ASP A 88 8.95 -6.13 18.24
C ASP A 88 8.75 -7.02 17.00
N VAL A 89 9.25 -6.56 15.85
CA VAL A 89 9.12 -7.24 14.56
C VAL A 89 9.69 -8.67 14.62
N ALA A 90 10.93 -8.81 15.11
CA ALA A 90 11.62 -10.09 15.10
C ALA A 90 10.96 -11.13 16.01
N SER A 91 10.61 -10.75 17.25
CA SER A 91 9.91 -11.63 18.18
C SER A 91 8.49 -11.96 17.71
N THR A 92 7.83 -11.03 17.02
CA THR A 92 6.49 -11.28 16.46
C THR A 92 6.51 -12.29 15.33
N LEU A 93 7.48 -12.21 14.42
CA LEU A 93 7.64 -13.20 13.34
C LEU A 93 8.08 -14.57 13.86
N GLU A 94 8.86 -14.62 14.95
CA GLU A 94 9.20 -15.88 15.61
C GLU A 94 7.97 -16.57 16.20
N ARG A 95 7.13 -15.84 16.94
CA ARG A 95 5.84 -16.36 17.43
C ARG A 95 4.93 -16.82 16.30
N ALA A 96 4.87 -16.08 15.19
CA ALA A 96 4.09 -16.50 14.03
C ALA A 96 4.59 -17.84 13.45
N ALA A 97 5.90 -18.06 13.41
CA ALA A 97 6.47 -19.34 13.01
C ALA A 97 6.11 -20.47 13.99
N GLU A 98 6.12 -20.20 15.30
CA GLU A 98 5.69 -21.16 16.32
C GLU A 98 4.21 -21.52 16.16
N GLU A 99 3.34 -20.55 15.87
CA GLU A 99 1.91 -20.79 15.62
C GLU A 99 1.65 -21.65 14.38
N LEU A 100 2.41 -21.45 13.31
CA LEU A 100 2.34 -22.29 12.11
C LEU A 100 2.76 -23.75 12.39
N LEU A 101 3.61 -23.98 13.39
CA LEU A 101 4.06 -25.30 13.82
C LEU A 101 3.14 -25.95 14.87
N ASP A 102 2.19 -25.22 15.45
CA ASP A 102 1.24 -25.74 16.44
C ASP A 102 0.10 -26.51 15.76
N ASP A 103 0.33 -27.81 15.53
CA ASP A 103 -0.65 -28.72 14.95
C ASP A 103 -2.02 -28.62 15.65
N GLY A 104 -2.05 -28.51 16.98
CA GLY A 104 -3.30 -28.46 17.75
C GLY A 104 -4.14 -27.23 17.39
N ARG A 105 -3.50 -26.06 17.31
CA ARG A 105 -4.14 -24.82 16.84
C ARG A 105 -4.59 -24.93 15.40
N GLN A 106 -3.74 -25.44 14.51
CA GLN A 106 -4.06 -25.54 13.07
C GLN A 106 -5.26 -26.47 12.80
N HIS A 107 -5.38 -27.58 13.53
CA HIS A 107 -6.55 -28.46 13.43
C HIS A 107 -7.82 -27.82 13.99
N SER A 108 -7.71 -27.04 15.07
CA SER A 108 -8.85 -26.32 15.66
C SER A 108 -9.37 -25.23 14.71
N ASP A 109 -8.47 -24.46 14.09
CA ASP A 109 -8.81 -23.47 13.06
C ASP A 109 -9.52 -24.12 11.86
N ALA A 110 -8.96 -25.20 11.31
CA ALA A 110 -9.53 -25.90 10.17
C ALA A 110 -10.95 -26.44 10.44
N ARG A 111 -11.19 -26.97 11.66
CA ARG A 111 -12.53 -27.40 12.09
C ARG A 111 -13.51 -26.25 12.23
N THR A 112 -13.04 -25.08 12.69
CA THR A 112 -13.86 -23.89 12.85
C THR A 112 -14.30 -23.36 11.49
N ARG A 113 -13.37 -23.26 10.53
CA ARG A 113 -13.68 -22.87 9.14
C ARG A 113 -14.65 -23.82 8.45
N SER A 114 -14.47 -25.13 8.63
CA SER A 114 -15.34 -26.13 8.00
C SER A 114 -16.78 -26.10 8.54
N ARG A 115 -17.01 -25.49 9.72
CA ARG A 115 -18.32 -25.37 10.36
C ARG A 115 -19.02 -24.05 10.05
N GLN A 116 -18.30 -23.04 9.57
CA GLN A 116 -18.92 -21.80 9.12
C GLN A 116 -19.58 -22.07 7.76
N PRO A 117 -20.88 -21.77 7.59
CA PRO A 117 -21.49 -21.71 6.26
C PRO A 117 -20.65 -20.77 5.39
N ALA A 118 -20.51 -21.07 4.10
CA ALA A 118 -19.96 -20.10 3.18
C ALA A 118 -20.87 -18.87 3.23
N GLU A 119 -20.42 -17.80 3.90
CA GLU A 119 -21.09 -16.51 3.86
C GLU A 119 -21.31 -16.16 2.38
N PRO A 120 -22.53 -15.80 1.95
CA PRO A 120 -22.74 -15.31 0.60
C PRO A 120 -21.81 -14.11 0.41
N ARG A 121 -20.98 -14.17 -0.63
CA ARG A 121 -20.15 -13.03 -1.01
C ARG A 121 -21.11 -11.87 -1.25
N ASP A 122 -20.94 -10.77 -0.52
CA ASP A 122 -21.70 -9.52 -0.68
C ASP A 122 -21.66 -9.10 -2.16
N ALA A 123 -22.70 -9.49 -2.90
CA ALA A 123 -23.18 -8.78 -4.06
C ALA A 123 -24.04 -7.65 -3.51
N SER A 124 -23.65 -6.43 -3.85
CA SER A 124 -24.23 -5.17 -3.44
C SER A 124 -25.76 -5.18 -3.28
N ALA A 125 -26.21 -4.53 -2.21
CA ALA A 125 -27.60 -4.33 -1.83
C ALA A 125 -28.49 -3.79 -2.97
N HIS A 126 -29.50 -4.56 -3.35
CA HIS A 126 -30.72 -4.04 -3.96
C HIS A 126 -31.95 -4.73 -3.35
N GLY A 127 -32.91 -3.90 -2.94
CA GLY A 127 -33.93 -4.23 -1.96
C GLY A 127 -35.09 -5.06 -2.48
N SER A 128 -35.67 -5.83 -1.58
CA SER A 128 -36.99 -6.43 -1.71
C SER A 128 -37.85 -5.97 -0.54
N VAL A 129 -38.70 -4.98 -0.80
CA VAL A 129 -39.91 -4.76 0.00
C VAL A 129 -40.96 -5.68 -0.60
N ASP A 130 -41.29 -6.75 0.12
CA ASP A 130 -42.49 -7.55 -0.13
C ASP A 130 -43.73 -6.73 0.20
N GLU A 131 -44.58 -6.49 -0.79
CA GLU A 131 -45.99 -6.14 -0.65
C GLU A 131 -46.79 -7.17 -1.47
N PRO A 132 -47.83 -7.82 -0.91
CA PRO A 132 -48.62 -8.80 -1.65
C PRO A 132 -49.81 -8.13 -2.33
N THR A 133 -49.99 -8.31 -3.65
CA THR A 133 -51.35 -8.42 -4.25
C THR A 133 -51.34 -8.98 -5.68
N GLU A 134 -52.45 -9.62 -6.02
CA GLU A 134 -52.67 -10.69 -7.01
C GLU A 134 -52.68 -10.30 -8.52
N HIS A 135 -52.49 -11.36 -9.35
CA HIS A 135 -52.94 -11.59 -10.74
C HIS A 135 -52.12 -11.08 -11.94
N ASN A 136 -51.39 -11.96 -12.64
CA ASN A 136 -51.85 -12.65 -13.88
C ASN A 136 -50.76 -13.58 -14.46
N MET A 137 -51.21 -14.67 -15.10
CA MET A 137 -50.40 -15.71 -15.74
C MET A 137 -49.72 -15.21 -17.02
N ASP A 138 -48.42 -15.49 -17.19
CA ASP A 138 -47.91 -16.16 -18.40
C ASP A 138 -46.47 -16.67 -18.20
N MET A 139 -46.19 -17.79 -18.86
CA MET A 139 -45.02 -18.64 -18.66
C MET A 139 -43.77 -18.10 -19.38
N ASP A 140 -42.65 -17.97 -18.67
CA ASP A 140 -41.34 -18.14 -19.29
C ASP A 140 -40.36 -18.87 -18.35
N MET A 141 -39.57 -19.75 -18.94
CA MET A 141 -38.82 -20.82 -18.27
C MET A 141 -37.50 -20.30 -17.70
N ASP A 142 -37.50 -19.87 -16.44
CA ASP A 142 -36.26 -19.49 -15.78
C ASP A 142 -35.57 -20.72 -15.14
N MET A 143 -34.57 -21.23 -15.85
CA MET A 143 -33.69 -22.30 -15.36
C MET A 143 -32.87 -21.75 -14.18
N PRO A 144 -32.94 -22.32 -12.97
CA PRO A 144 -32.14 -21.84 -11.85
C PRO A 144 -30.65 -22.04 -12.14
N MET A 145 -29.93 -20.93 -12.24
CA MET A 145 -28.50 -20.90 -12.55
C MET A 145 -27.66 -21.54 -11.43
N PRO A 146 -26.60 -22.30 -11.73
CA PRO A 146 -25.74 -22.89 -10.71
C PRO A 146 -24.97 -21.81 -9.95
N GLY A 147 -25.29 -21.61 -8.67
CA GLY A 147 -24.41 -20.91 -7.73
C GLY A 147 -24.86 -19.52 -7.25
N GLY A 148 -25.99 -18.97 -7.72
CA GLY A 148 -26.59 -17.76 -7.15
C GLY A 148 -25.70 -16.51 -7.18
N ILE A 149 -24.67 -16.48 -8.03
CA ILE A 149 -23.84 -15.30 -8.27
C ILE A 149 -24.54 -14.49 -9.35
N PRO A 150 -25.06 -13.29 -9.05
CA PRO A 150 -25.65 -12.43 -10.08
C PRO A 150 -24.59 -12.10 -11.14
N LEU A 151 -24.99 -12.17 -12.40
CA LEU A 151 -24.18 -11.70 -13.52
C LEU A 151 -23.95 -10.19 -13.39
N ALA A 152 -22.84 -9.69 -13.94
CA ALA A 152 -22.58 -8.26 -13.99
C ALA A 152 -23.65 -7.55 -14.84
N ASP A 153 -24.10 -6.37 -14.42
CA ASP A 153 -25.02 -5.56 -15.23
C ASP A 153 -24.31 -5.03 -16.47
N GLY A 154 -24.99 -5.02 -17.62
CA GLY A 154 -24.46 -4.49 -18.87
C GLY A 154 -24.64 -2.98 -19.00
N ALA A 155 -23.66 -2.28 -19.58
CA ALA A 155 -23.82 -0.90 -20.05
C ALA A 155 -23.56 -0.82 -21.57
N PRO A 156 -24.28 0.06 -22.30
CA PRO A 156 -24.10 0.21 -23.74
C PRO A 156 -22.71 0.80 -24.06
N ASP A 157 -21.94 0.11 -24.91
CA ASP A 157 -20.63 0.56 -25.42
C ASP A 157 -20.76 1.30 -26.77
N ARG A 158 -19.68 1.98 -27.19
CA ARG A 158 -19.56 2.79 -28.42
C ARG A 158 -19.76 1.99 -29.71
N ASP A 159 -19.57 0.68 -29.67
CA ASP A 159 -19.77 -0.24 -30.81
C ASP A 159 -21.13 -0.97 -30.80
N GLY A 160 -21.96 -0.72 -29.79
CA GLY A 160 -23.28 -1.34 -29.64
C GLY A 160 -23.27 -2.71 -28.96
N LEU A 161 -22.15 -3.14 -28.36
CA LEU A 161 -22.11 -4.33 -27.50
C LEU A 161 -22.34 -3.94 -26.02
N GLU A 162 -23.05 -4.77 -25.28
CA GLU A 162 -23.18 -4.63 -23.81
C GLU A 162 -21.89 -5.16 -23.17
N MET A 163 -21.22 -4.31 -22.39
CA MET A 163 -20.00 -4.68 -21.67
C MET A 163 -20.30 -4.85 -20.18
N ASP A 164 -19.74 -5.91 -19.58
CA ASP A 164 -19.86 -6.20 -18.15
C ASP A 164 -19.37 -5.01 -17.31
N VAL A 165 -20.24 -4.50 -16.44
CA VAL A 165 -19.92 -3.45 -15.47
C VAL A 165 -19.54 -4.09 -14.15
N LEU A 166 -18.29 -3.92 -13.73
CA LEU A 166 -17.78 -4.46 -12.47
C LEU A 166 -17.49 -3.35 -11.46
N HIS A 167 -18.07 -3.47 -10.27
CA HIS A 167 -17.76 -2.63 -9.12
C HIS A 167 -16.69 -3.29 -8.28
N VAL A 168 -15.46 -2.78 -8.33
CA VAL A 168 -14.30 -3.41 -7.69
C VAL A 168 -13.56 -2.40 -6.80
N PRO A 169 -13.45 -2.65 -5.48
CA PRO A 169 -12.56 -1.88 -4.63
C PRO A 169 -11.10 -2.31 -4.86
N LEU A 170 -10.25 -1.34 -5.19
CA LEU A 170 -8.80 -1.50 -5.22
C LEU A 170 -8.22 -1.07 -3.87
N GLY A 171 -7.46 -1.96 -3.23
CA GLY A 171 -6.88 -1.73 -1.90
C GLY A 171 -7.80 -2.14 -0.75
N PRO A 172 -7.37 -1.95 0.51
CA PRO A 172 -6.10 -1.36 0.93
C PRO A 172 -4.94 -2.38 1.01
N ALA A 173 -5.19 -3.66 0.71
CA ALA A 173 -4.22 -4.75 0.88
C ALA A 173 -3.48 -5.13 -0.41
N LEU A 174 -3.51 -4.28 -1.44
CA LEU A 174 -2.81 -4.53 -2.69
C LEU A 174 -1.28 -4.35 -2.51
N PRO A 175 -0.45 -5.19 -3.15
CA PRO A 175 1.00 -4.99 -3.14
C PRO A 175 1.37 -3.62 -3.75
N HIS A 176 2.33 -2.94 -3.13
CA HIS A 176 2.81 -1.62 -3.57
C HIS A 176 1.68 -0.58 -3.67
N TRP A 177 0.80 -0.58 -2.67
CA TRP A 177 -0.34 0.32 -2.57
C TRP A 177 -0.24 1.18 -1.30
N PRO A 178 -0.67 2.46 -1.32
CA PRO A 178 -0.64 3.31 -0.13
C PRO A 178 -1.50 2.74 1.01
N ALA A 179 -0.97 2.85 2.23
CA ALA A 179 -1.60 2.28 3.41
C ALA A 179 -3.00 2.85 3.67
N GLY A 180 -3.99 1.98 3.82
CA GLY A 180 -5.39 2.35 4.05
C GLY A 180 -6.12 2.98 2.86
N LEU A 181 -5.47 3.27 1.74
CA LEU A 181 -6.15 3.81 0.56
C LEU A 181 -7.09 2.75 -0.03
N VAL A 182 -8.34 3.12 -0.25
CA VAL A 182 -9.31 2.34 -1.01
C VAL A 182 -9.78 3.19 -2.18
N VAL A 183 -9.73 2.63 -3.38
CA VAL A 183 -10.30 3.24 -4.58
C VAL A 183 -11.43 2.36 -5.08
N ARG A 184 -12.68 2.82 -4.94
CA ARG A 184 -13.85 2.12 -5.47
C ARG A 184 -13.95 2.44 -6.96
N CYS A 185 -13.72 1.45 -7.81
CA CYS A 185 -13.76 1.60 -9.25
C CYS A 185 -15.02 0.99 -9.84
N VAL A 186 -15.51 1.63 -10.90
CA VAL A 186 -16.40 1.00 -11.89
C VAL A 186 -15.55 0.68 -13.11
N LEU A 187 -15.52 -0.59 -13.50
CA LEU A 187 -14.75 -1.11 -14.61
C LEU A 187 -15.67 -1.55 -15.74
N HIS A 188 -15.32 -1.17 -16.98
CA HIS A 188 -15.84 -1.78 -18.20
C HIS A 188 -14.70 -2.57 -18.84
N GLY A 189 -14.76 -3.90 -18.77
CA GLY A 189 -13.59 -4.74 -19.10
C GLY A 189 -12.41 -4.44 -18.17
N ASP A 190 -11.28 -3.99 -18.73
CA ASP A 190 -10.09 -3.59 -17.97
C ASP A 190 -9.99 -2.08 -17.70
N VAL A 191 -10.89 -1.27 -18.26
CA VAL A 191 -10.87 0.19 -18.20
C VAL A 191 -11.68 0.72 -17.02
N ILE A 192 -11.09 1.61 -16.23
CA ILE A 192 -11.76 2.35 -15.16
C ILE A 192 -12.57 3.49 -15.77
N VAL A 193 -13.89 3.45 -15.62
CA VAL A 193 -14.80 4.51 -16.10
C VAL A 193 -15.18 5.50 -15.01
N SER A 194 -15.15 5.06 -13.75
CA SER A 194 -15.38 5.90 -12.57
C SER A 194 -14.53 5.40 -11.41
N ALA A 195 -14.07 6.32 -10.56
CA ALA A 195 -13.29 6.00 -9.39
C ALA A 195 -13.60 6.97 -8.25
N GLU A 196 -13.73 6.44 -7.03
CA GLU A 196 -13.83 7.22 -5.79
C GLU A 196 -12.73 6.77 -4.84
N ALA A 197 -12.04 7.72 -4.19
CA ALA A 197 -10.89 7.43 -3.34
C ALA A 197 -11.15 7.86 -1.89
N GLU A 198 -10.87 6.97 -0.95
CA GLU A 198 -10.94 7.21 0.49
C GLU A 198 -9.73 6.59 1.20
N VAL A 199 -9.40 7.08 2.39
CA VAL A 199 -8.35 6.48 3.23
C VAL A 199 -8.98 5.96 4.51
N LEU A 200 -8.95 4.65 4.71
CA LEU A 200 -9.42 4.00 5.93
C LEU A 200 -8.46 4.33 7.08
N PRO A 201 -8.95 4.87 8.21
CA PRO A 201 -8.10 5.40 9.25
C PRO A 201 -7.42 4.32 10.10
N ALA A 202 -6.30 4.71 10.72
CA ALA A 202 -5.75 4.01 11.87
C ALA A 202 -6.71 4.13 13.08
N ALA A 203 -6.55 3.27 14.08
CA ALA A 203 -7.25 3.45 15.35
C ALA A 203 -6.87 4.81 15.94
N ALA A 204 -7.87 5.54 16.46
CA ALA A 204 -7.60 6.72 17.26
C ALA A 204 -6.71 6.29 18.43
N GLN A 205 -5.51 6.88 18.55
CA GLN A 205 -4.71 6.67 19.73
C GLN A 205 -5.54 7.20 20.91
N PRO A 206 -5.77 6.42 21.98
CA PRO A 206 -6.37 6.99 23.18
C PRO A 206 -5.50 8.18 23.57
N SER A 207 -6.11 9.35 23.76
CA SER A 207 -5.46 10.54 24.32
C SER A 207 -4.96 10.20 25.72
N GLY A 208 -3.84 9.51 25.80
CA GLY A 208 -3.17 9.10 27.02
C GLY A 208 -2.02 10.05 27.24
N ASP A 209 -2.12 10.86 28.28
CA ASP A 209 -0.98 11.47 28.96
C ASP A 209 -0.01 10.35 29.38
N GLY A 210 0.97 10.07 28.52
CA GLY A 210 2.03 9.09 28.73
C GLY A 210 3.14 9.37 27.73
N PRO A 211 4.42 9.26 28.11
CA PRO A 211 5.51 9.90 27.39
C PRO A 211 5.66 9.23 26.03
N VAL A 212 5.12 9.88 24.99
CA VAL A 212 5.50 9.63 23.60
C VAL A 212 7.01 9.77 23.57
N GLY A 213 7.69 8.66 23.30
CA GLY A 213 9.15 8.61 23.28
C GLY A 213 9.70 9.73 22.41
N GLY A 214 10.32 10.69 23.09
CA GLY A 214 11.25 11.67 22.55
C GLY A 214 10.70 12.58 21.46
N ASP A 215 10.16 13.73 21.89
CA ASP A 215 10.29 14.99 21.15
C ASP A 215 11.76 15.48 21.18
N SER A 216 12.69 14.54 21.00
CA SER A 216 14.09 14.81 20.71
C SER A 216 14.07 15.45 19.33
N ARG A 217 14.44 16.73 19.24
CA ARG A 217 14.67 17.40 17.96
C ARG A 217 15.50 16.46 17.10
N ARG A 218 14.89 15.94 16.02
CA ARG A 218 15.58 15.05 15.08
C ARG A 218 16.78 15.80 14.55
N SER A 219 17.94 15.15 14.52
CA SER A 219 19.12 15.76 13.92
C SER A 219 18.84 16.02 12.44
N ALA A 220 19.49 17.02 11.86
CA ALA A 220 19.46 17.22 10.41
C ALA A 220 19.91 15.93 9.67
N ASP A 221 20.83 15.14 10.25
CA ASP A 221 21.23 13.84 9.69
C ASP A 221 20.08 12.82 9.70
N ASP A 222 19.26 12.79 10.76
CA ASP A 222 18.09 11.90 10.84
C ASP A 222 17.05 12.27 9.78
N GLU A 223 16.83 13.56 9.54
CA GLU A 223 15.90 14.03 8.52
C GLU A 223 16.38 13.68 7.10
N ARG A 224 17.68 13.84 6.84
CA ARG A 224 18.31 13.43 5.58
C ARG A 224 18.17 11.92 5.35
N ARG A 225 18.45 11.10 6.36
CA ARG A 225 18.26 9.64 6.30
C ARG A 225 16.82 9.29 5.99
N LEU A 226 15.86 9.88 6.71
CA LEU A 226 14.43 9.65 6.47
C LEU A 226 14.02 10.05 5.05
N ALA A 227 14.55 11.13 4.49
CA ALA A 227 14.25 11.54 3.13
C ALA A 227 14.79 10.54 2.09
N VAL A 228 16.01 10.03 2.28
CA VAL A 228 16.58 8.96 1.42
C VAL A 228 15.76 7.68 1.52
N ILE A 229 15.34 7.30 2.73
CA ILE A 229 14.46 6.14 2.97
C ILE A 229 13.13 6.32 2.22
N ARG A 230 12.46 7.47 2.38
CA ARG A 230 11.19 7.75 1.69
C ARG A 230 11.32 7.70 0.18
N CYS A 231 12.32 8.38 -0.39
CA CYS A 231 12.56 8.40 -1.84
C CYS A 231 12.85 7.00 -2.39
N SER A 232 13.63 6.20 -1.64
CA SER A 232 13.93 4.83 -2.02
C SER A 232 12.68 3.95 -1.95
N ASP A 233 11.85 4.10 -0.91
CA ASP A 233 10.62 3.32 -0.74
C ASP A 233 9.59 3.57 -1.85
N VAL A 234 9.33 4.83 -2.20
CA VAL A 234 8.41 5.16 -3.30
C VAL A 234 8.95 4.68 -4.66
N ALA A 235 10.27 4.69 -4.84
CA ALA A 235 10.91 4.12 -6.03
C ALA A 235 10.76 2.59 -6.09
N VAL A 236 10.84 1.87 -4.95
CA VAL A 236 10.58 0.43 -4.88
C VAL A 236 9.19 0.11 -5.41
N GLN A 237 8.17 0.87 -5.02
CA GLN A 237 6.79 0.65 -5.43
C GLN A 237 6.61 0.74 -6.95
N VAL A 238 7.09 1.83 -7.56
CA VAL A 238 6.99 2.02 -9.02
C VAL A 238 7.81 0.98 -9.78
N LEU A 239 9.04 0.69 -9.34
CA LEU A 239 9.90 -0.30 -10.02
C LEU A 239 9.31 -1.71 -9.96
N ALA A 240 8.73 -2.09 -8.83
CA ALA A 240 8.10 -3.40 -8.68
C ALA A 240 6.86 -3.53 -9.56
N LEU A 241 5.98 -2.52 -9.59
CA LEU A 241 4.80 -2.50 -10.45
C LEU A 241 5.15 -2.47 -11.94
N ALA A 242 6.26 -1.82 -12.31
CA ALA A 242 6.77 -1.82 -13.68
C ALA A 242 7.45 -3.14 -14.10
N GLY A 243 7.44 -4.17 -13.25
CA GLY A 243 8.07 -5.47 -13.52
C GLY A 243 9.60 -5.48 -13.41
N TRP A 244 10.20 -4.43 -12.84
CA TRP A 244 11.65 -4.27 -12.72
C TRP A 244 12.18 -4.72 -11.34
N SER A 245 11.89 -5.98 -10.99
CA SER A 245 12.11 -6.55 -9.65
C SER A 245 13.55 -6.41 -9.14
N CYS A 246 14.57 -6.65 -9.96
CA CYS A 246 15.96 -6.53 -9.52
C CYS A 246 16.34 -5.09 -9.10
N ALA A 247 15.80 -4.07 -9.77
CA ALA A 247 16.01 -2.68 -9.40
C ALA A 247 15.20 -2.31 -8.15
N ALA A 248 13.97 -2.82 -8.04
CA ALA A 248 13.16 -2.67 -6.82
C ALA A 248 13.87 -3.30 -5.62
N ASP A 249 14.44 -4.49 -5.75
CA ASP A 249 15.20 -5.15 -4.68
C ASP A 249 16.46 -4.38 -4.31
N ARG A 250 17.14 -3.77 -5.29
CA ARG A 250 18.30 -2.90 -5.02
C ARG A 250 17.88 -1.64 -4.27
N ALA A 251 16.81 -0.97 -4.69
CA ALA A 251 16.26 0.19 -3.99
C ALA A 251 15.86 -0.17 -2.55
N ARG A 252 15.23 -1.35 -2.35
CA ARG A 252 14.87 -1.87 -1.03
C ARG A 252 16.09 -2.10 -0.14
N ARG A 253 17.15 -2.71 -0.68
CA ARG A 253 18.41 -2.91 0.06
C ARG A 253 19.06 -1.60 0.49
N ILE A 254 19.07 -0.58 -0.38
CA ILE A 254 19.59 0.75 -0.04
C ILE A 254 18.76 1.37 1.09
N ARG A 255 17.43 1.34 0.96
CA ARG A 255 16.48 1.82 1.98
C ARG A 255 16.74 1.16 3.33
N ASP A 256 16.82 -0.17 3.36
CA ASP A 256 16.98 -0.95 4.58
C ASP A 256 18.37 -0.74 5.20
N ALA A 257 19.42 -0.58 4.37
CA ALA A 257 20.77 -0.29 4.84
C ALA A 257 20.88 1.11 5.47
N VAL A 258 20.26 2.13 4.86
CA VAL A 258 20.21 3.49 5.43
C VAL A 258 19.42 3.49 6.73
N ALA A 259 18.29 2.77 6.79
CA ALA A 259 17.51 2.58 8.02
C ALA A 259 18.31 1.85 9.12
N SER A 260 19.26 1.00 8.73
CA SER A 260 20.16 0.28 9.64
C SER A 260 21.44 1.06 10.01
N GLY A 261 21.55 2.33 9.58
CA GLY A 261 22.67 3.21 9.95
C GLY A 261 23.83 3.29 8.96
N MET A 262 23.70 2.79 7.73
CA MET A 262 24.69 2.99 6.67
C MET A 262 25.04 4.47 6.49
N ALA A 263 26.31 4.80 6.26
CA ALA A 263 26.71 6.18 6.00
C ALA A 263 26.08 6.69 4.70
N LEU A 264 25.58 7.93 4.71
CA LEU A 264 24.89 8.51 3.55
C LEU A 264 25.81 8.61 2.32
N VAL A 265 27.13 8.74 2.50
CA VAL A 265 28.10 8.73 1.41
C VAL A 265 28.13 7.39 0.65
N ASP A 266 28.04 6.27 1.37
CA ASP A 266 28.00 4.93 0.77
C ASP A 266 26.67 4.71 0.06
N ALA A 267 25.57 5.15 0.69
CA ALA A 267 24.24 5.11 0.09
C ALA A 267 24.18 5.94 -1.20
N ALA A 268 24.86 7.09 -1.27
CA ALA A 268 24.94 7.91 -2.48
C ALA A 268 25.59 7.17 -3.65
N ALA A 269 26.68 6.43 -3.40
CA ALA A 269 27.36 5.64 -4.42
C ALA A 269 26.47 4.49 -4.95
N ASP A 270 25.72 3.84 -4.06
CA ASP A 270 24.76 2.81 -4.46
C ASP A 270 23.55 3.36 -5.23
N LEU A 271 23.05 4.52 -4.82
CA LEU A 271 22.00 5.26 -5.51
C LEU A 271 22.44 5.70 -6.90
N ASP A 272 23.70 6.10 -7.09
CA ASP A 272 24.24 6.45 -8.40
C ASP A 272 24.20 5.29 -9.38
N GLN A 273 24.67 4.12 -8.93
CA GLN A 273 24.69 2.93 -9.76
C GLN A 273 23.26 2.47 -10.11
N LEU A 274 22.32 2.57 -9.16
CA LEU A 274 20.91 2.27 -9.39
C LEU A 274 20.25 3.28 -10.35
N ALA A 275 20.46 4.58 -10.13
CA ALA A 275 19.92 5.62 -11.01
C ALA A 275 20.45 5.47 -12.45
N GLN A 276 21.72 5.10 -12.60
CA GLN A 276 22.31 4.84 -13.91
C GLN A 276 21.72 3.59 -14.59
N SER A 277 21.48 2.50 -13.85
CA SER A 277 20.87 1.30 -14.44
C SER A 277 19.41 1.54 -14.86
N VAL A 278 18.65 2.24 -14.02
CA VAL A 278 17.26 2.66 -14.30
C VAL A 278 17.21 3.63 -15.49
N GLY A 279 18.09 4.63 -15.51
CA GLY A 279 18.13 5.66 -16.55
C GLY A 279 18.47 5.12 -17.94
N ARG A 280 19.33 4.09 -18.01
CA ARG A 280 19.72 3.42 -19.27
C ARG A 280 18.74 2.35 -19.74
N SER A 281 17.79 1.95 -18.91
CA SER A 281 16.86 0.87 -19.23
C SER A 281 15.85 1.29 -20.30
N TRP A 282 16.02 0.76 -21.51
CA TRP A 282 15.10 1.00 -22.62
C TRP A 282 13.73 0.39 -22.33
N ALA A 283 13.67 -0.83 -21.81
CA ALA A 283 12.43 -1.51 -21.46
C ALA A 283 11.59 -0.69 -20.47
N LEU A 284 12.21 -0.22 -19.37
CA LEU A 284 11.52 0.60 -18.37
C LEU A 284 11.01 1.92 -18.97
N ARG A 285 11.81 2.53 -19.85
CA ARG A 285 11.42 3.76 -20.56
C ARG A 285 10.18 3.53 -21.43
N TRP A 286 10.04 2.36 -22.04
CA TRP A 286 8.85 2.01 -22.83
C TRP A 286 7.65 1.68 -21.96
N THR A 287 7.83 0.89 -20.89
CA THR A 287 6.76 0.55 -19.94
C THR A 287 6.12 1.78 -19.33
N LEU A 288 6.91 2.79 -18.97
CA LEU A 288 6.42 4.00 -18.31
C LEU A 288 6.12 5.16 -19.29
N LYS A 289 6.21 4.92 -20.60
CA LYS A 289 6.04 5.96 -21.62
C LYS A 289 4.59 6.41 -21.67
N GLY A 290 4.36 7.72 -21.62
CA GLY A 290 3.03 8.31 -21.80
C GLY A 290 2.12 8.22 -20.57
N ILE A 291 2.57 7.61 -19.47
CA ILE A 291 1.79 7.59 -18.21
C ILE A 291 1.99 8.90 -17.47
N THR A 292 0.98 9.77 -17.54
CA THR A 292 0.95 11.06 -16.88
C THR A 292 0.39 10.95 -15.46
N VAL A 293 1.02 11.65 -14.54
CA VAL A 293 0.60 11.87 -13.17
C VAL A 293 0.35 13.37 -13.10
N GLY A 294 -0.92 13.79 -13.13
CA GLY A 294 -1.29 15.18 -13.39
C GLY A 294 -0.64 16.23 -12.49
N ASP A 295 -0.92 17.50 -12.77
CA ASP A 295 -0.25 18.65 -12.17
C ASP A 295 -0.65 18.86 -10.69
N ALA A 296 -0.13 18.04 -9.80
CA ALA A 296 -0.36 18.16 -8.35
C ALA A 296 0.23 19.45 -7.74
N ARG A 297 0.90 20.31 -8.53
CA ARG A 297 1.43 21.62 -8.11
C ARG A 297 0.52 22.80 -8.52
N ALA A 298 -0.75 22.56 -8.84
CA ALA A 298 -1.63 23.58 -9.41
C ALA A 298 -2.06 24.74 -8.47
N HIS A 299 -1.63 24.80 -7.21
CA HIS A 299 -2.04 25.89 -6.29
C HIS A 299 -0.91 26.68 -5.62
N ALA A 300 0.33 26.62 -6.12
CA ALA A 300 1.33 27.66 -5.82
C ALA A 300 1.33 28.69 -6.96
N GLN A 301 1.14 29.95 -6.57
CA GLN A 301 0.94 31.12 -7.44
C GLN A 301 2.08 31.32 -8.46
N ASP A 302 1.72 32.06 -9.51
CA ASP A 302 2.54 32.68 -10.55
C ASP A 302 3.04 31.83 -11.75
N GLY A 303 2.47 32.18 -12.91
CA GLY A 303 3.26 32.76 -14.01
C GLY A 303 4.15 31.86 -14.87
N MET A 304 3.66 31.61 -16.09
CA MET A 304 4.41 31.49 -17.35
C MET A 304 5.16 30.17 -17.67
N GLY A 305 4.51 29.38 -18.54
CA GLY A 305 5.08 28.25 -19.29
C GLY A 305 4.06 27.12 -19.48
N PRO A 306 4.03 26.40 -20.61
CA PRO A 306 3.25 25.16 -20.71
C PRO A 306 3.78 24.20 -19.64
N ARG A 307 2.99 23.99 -18.58
CA ARG A 307 3.33 23.08 -17.49
C ARG A 307 3.22 21.65 -18.04
N GLU A 308 4.35 21.05 -18.37
CA GLU A 308 4.39 19.66 -18.81
C GLU A 308 3.88 18.77 -17.67
N SER A 309 2.82 17.99 -17.94
CA SER A 309 2.30 17.03 -16.96
C SER A 309 3.41 16.09 -16.51
N ALA A 310 3.61 15.99 -15.19
CA ALA A 310 4.61 15.09 -14.65
C ALA A 310 4.31 13.65 -15.11
N THR A 311 5.32 12.87 -15.45
CA THR A 311 5.15 11.47 -15.83
C THR A 311 5.57 10.56 -14.70
N VAL A 312 5.08 9.31 -14.67
CA VAL A 312 5.54 8.29 -13.70
C VAL A 312 7.05 8.14 -13.74
N ARG A 313 7.62 8.08 -14.95
CA ARG A 313 9.08 8.03 -15.15
C ARG A 313 9.78 9.29 -14.63
N GLY A 314 9.22 10.47 -14.90
CA GLY A 314 9.76 11.74 -14.41
C GLY A 314 9.80 11.80 -12.88
N ARG A 315 8.73 11.34 -12.22
CA ARG A 315 8.66 11.21 -10.75
C ARG A 315 9.74 10.27 -10.23
N LEU A 316 9.86 9.08 -10.81
CA LEU A 316 10.87 8.09 -10.45
C LEU A 316 12.30 8.65 -10.54
N ILE A 317 12.64 9.33 -11.64
CA ILE A 317 13.95 9.96 -11.82
C ILE A 317 14.16 11.07 -10.79
N SER A 318 13.14 11.90 -10.55
CA SER A 318 13.24 13.00 -9.57
C SER A 318 13.49 12.50 -8.15
N TRP A 319 12.93 11.36 -7.74
CA TRP A 319 13.20 10.77 -6.43
C TRP A 319 14.64 10.25 -6.31
N PHE A 320 15.18 9.65 -7.37
CA PHE A 320 16.59 9.25 -7.37
C PHE A 320 17.51 10.46 -7.30
N ASP A 321 17.25 11.49 -8.09
CA ASP A 321 18.06 12.72 -8.07
C ASP A 321 17.97 13.41 -6.71
N GLU A 322 16.79 13.44 -6.08
CA GLU A 322 16.60 13.99 -4.76
C GLU A 322 17.33 13.18 -3.68
N ALA A 323 17.17 11.86 -3.66
CA ALA A 323 17.87 10.98 -2.72
C ALA A 323 19.40 11.14 -2.86
N ARG A 324 19.92 11.21 -4.10
CA ARG A 324 21.34 11.41 -4.38
C ARG A 324 21.84 12.77 -3.91
N ARG A 325 21.04 13.83 -4.11
CA ARG A 325 21.37 15.18 -3.64
C ARG A 325 21.50 15.20 -2.11
N ILE A 326 20.47 14.70 -1.43
CA ILE A 326 20.40 14.64 0.04
C ILE A 326 21.52 13.78 0.63
N ALA A 327 21.80 12.63 0.02
CA ALA A 327 22.84 11.71 0.50
C ALA A 327 24.26 12.30 0.38
N ARG A 328 24.50 13.13 -0.64
CA ARG A 328 25.80 13.80 -0.86
C ARG A 328 25.98 15.10 -0.10
N ASP A 329 24.89 15.72 0.33
CA ASP A 329 24.93 17.04 0.92
C ASP A 329 25.68 17.02 2.24
N ASP A 330 26.98 17.30 2.23
CA ASP A 330 27.82 17.34 3.43
C ASP A 330 27.62 18.64 4.23
N THR A 331 26.71 19.53 3.77
CA THR A 331 26.44 20.80 4.47
C THR A 331 25.58 20.54 5.70
N ALA A 332 26.24 20.23 6.81
CA ALA A 332 25.69 20.56 8.11
C ALA A 332 25.49 22.09 8.16
N PRO A 333 24.29 22.60 8.51
CA PRO A 333 24.24 23.90 9.13
C PRO A 333 24.96 23.75 10.49
N ARG A 334 26.19 24.25 10.58
CA ARG A 334 26.89 24.41 11.87
C ARG A 334 26.49 25.71 12.58
N ASP A 335 25.48 26.43 12.09
CA ASP A 335 24.96 27.63 12.73
C ASP A 335 23.46 27.50 12.99
N ASP A 336 23.13 27.51 14.28
CA ASP A 336 21.83 27.92 14.82
C ASP A 336 21.62 29.40 14.48
N THR A 337 21.22 29.74 13.25
CA THR A 337 20.58 31.01 12.90
C THR A 337 20.15 31.01 11.43
N ALA A 338 18.88 30.66 11.19
CA ALA A 338 18.19 31.06 9.97
C ALA A 338 16.68 31.12 10.22
N GLU A 339 16.24 32.27 10.76
CA GLU A 339 14.92 32.80 10.45
C GLU A 339 14.81 32.91 8.93
N GLY A 340 14.04 31.99 8.36
CA GLY A 340 13.78 31.89 6.94
C GLY A 340 12.62 30.93 6.75
N ALA A 341 11.48 31.28 7.34
CA ALA A 341 10.22 30.60 7.08
C ALA A 341 9.80 30.91 5.64
N TYR A 342 10.47 30.28 4.67
CA TYR A 342 9.83 29.94 3.42
C TYR A 342 8.63 29.10 3.83
N GLU A 343 7.42 29.61 3.62
CA GLU A 343 6.19 28.85 3.80
C GLU A 343 6.30 27.60 2.93
N LEU A 344 6.81 26.51 3.51
CA LEU A 344 6.77 25.19 2.90
C LEU A 344 5.30 24.98 2.54
N PRO A 345 4.98 24.72 1.25
CA PRO A 345 3.63 24.43 0.84
C PRO A 345 3.08 23.40 1.83
N ASN A 346 1.97 23.74 2.49
CA ASN A 346 1.42 22.92 3.56
C ASN A 346 1.35 21.46 3.06
N THR A 347 2.26 20.60 3.53
CA THR A 347 2.44 19.24 3.00
C THR A 347 1.12 18.48 3.05
N MET A 348 0.29 18.74 4.06
CA MET A 348 -1.05 18.19 4.17
C MET A 348 -2.00 18.68 3.07
N ALA A 349 -1.95 19.97 2.71
CA ALA A 349 -2.75 20.50 1.62
C ALA A 349 -2.36 19.87 0.28
N LEU A 350 -1.07 19.64 0.06
CA LEU A 350 -0.57 18.91 -1.11
C LEU A 350 -1.06 17.46 -1.12
N GLN A 351 -0.94 16.72 0.00
CA GLN A 351 -1.41 15.33 0.11
C GLN A 351 -2.94 15.23 -0.11
N ARG A 352 -3.72 16.16 0.45
CA ARG A 352 -5.18 16.24 0.17
C ARG A 352 -5.47 16.53 -1.30
N SER A 353 -4.70 17.42 -1.93
CA SER A 353 -4.85 17.72 -3.36
C SER A 353 -4.47 16.53 -4.25
N LEU A 354 -3.49 15.70 -3.84
CA LEU A 354 -3.12 14.47 -4.54
C LEU A 354 -4.24 13.44 -4.42
N LEU A 355 -4.78 13.23 -3.21
CA LEU A 355 -5.91 12.33 -2.97
C LEU A 355 -7.15 12.72 -3.79
N SER A 356 -7.50 14.01 -3.81
CA SER A 356 -8.66 14.49 -4.59
C SER A 356 -8.45 14.45 -6.11
N ALA A 357 -7.21 14.30 -6.57
CA ALA A 357 -6.91 14.13 -7.99
C ALA A 357 -7.09 12.68 -8.48
N ILE A 358 -7.05 11.67 -7.58
CA ILE A 358 -7.10 10.25 -7.95
C ILE A 358 -8.27 9.92 -8.89
N PRO A 359 -9.54 10.25 -8.57
CA PRO A 359 -10.68 9.95 -9.46
C PRO A 359 -10.47 10.38 -10.91
N ARG A 360 -9.98 11.61 -11.10
CA ARG A 360 -9.76 12.19 -12.43
C ARG A 360 -8.58 11.57 -13.17
N LEU A 361 -7.55 11.13 -12.43
CA LEU A 361 -6.36 10.52 -13.01
C LEU A 361 -6.57 9.07 -13.41
N LEU A 362 -7.48 8.36 -12.75
CA LEU A 362 -7.74 6.95 -13.01
C LEU A 362 -8.80 6.73 -14.10
N ASN A 363 -9.67 7.71 -14.35
CA ASN A 363 -10.68 7.60 -15.40
C ASN A 363 -10.04 7.42 -16.79
N GLY A 364 -10.47 6.39 -17.52
CA GLY A 364 -9.96 6.01 -18.83
C GLY A 364 -8.66 5.21 -18.80
N THR A 365 -8.18 4.81 -17.62
CA THR A 365 -6.96 4.00 -17.48
C THR A 365 -7.29 2.54 -17.19
N ASP A 366 -6.42 1.63 -17.62
CA ASP A 366 -6.47 0.24 -17.16
C ASP A 366 -5.96 0.11 -15.72
N VAL A 367 -6.28 -1.01 -15.06
CA VAL A 367 -5.90 -1.27 -13.65
C VAL A 367 -4.38 -1.24 -13.41
N ALA A 368 -3.55 -1.69 -14.37
CA ALA A 368 -2.11 -1.67 -14.19
C ALA A 368 -1.55 -0.24 -14.28
N THR A 369 -2.03 0.54 -15.25
CA THR A 369 -1.72 1.97 -15.37
C THR A 369 -2.18 2.74 -14.13
N ALA A 370 -3.39 2.46 -13.62
CA ALA A 370 -3.91 3.06 -12.40
C ALA A 370 -3.01 2.84 -11.19
N ARG A 371 -2.52 1.61 -10.99
CA ARG A 371 -1.58 1.28 -9.91
C ARG A 371 -0.26 2.04 -10.03
N LEU A 372 0.27 2.18 -11.25
CA LEU A 372 1.48 2.98 -11.49
C LEU A 372 1.26 4.47 -11.19
N ILE A 373 0.11 5.02 -11.56
CA ILE A 373 -0.25 6.41 -11.24
C ILE A 373 -0.33 6.60 -9.72
N VAL A 374 -1.07 5.74 -9.00
CA VAL A 374 -1.21 5.83 -7.54
C VAL A 374 0.15 5.72 -6.83
N ALA A 375 0.99 4.77 -7.23
CA ALA A 375 2.35 4.64 -6.68
C ALA A 375 3.19 5.89 -6.96
N ALA A 376 3.05 6.50 -8.15
CA ALA A 376 3.77 7.70 -8.54
C ALA A 376 3.31 8.99 -7.84
N LEU A 377 2.08 9.00 -7.27
CA LEU A 377 1.60 10.10 -6.43
C LEU A 377 2.32 10.15 -5.07
N ALA A 378 2.90 9.03 -4.61
CA ALA A 378 3.59 8.91 -3.32
C ALA A 378 2.75 9.48 -2.15
N ILE A 379 1.50 9.01 -2.07
CA ILE A 379 0.54 9.47 -1.06
C ILE A 379 1.01 9.02 0.31
N GLU A 380 1.18 9.99 1.21
CA GLU A 380 1.45 9.74 2.61
C GLU A 380 0.12 9.72 3.37
N THR A 381 -0.28 8.55 3.87
CA THR A 381 -1.58 8.37 4.55
C THR A 381 -1.51 8.53 6.07
N ALA A 382 -0.35 8.89 6.62
CA ALA A 382 -0.17 9.08 8.05
C ALA A 382 -1.10 10.18 8.61
N PRO A 383 -1.78 9.96 9.74
CA PRO A 383 -2.35 11.05 10.51
C PRO A 383 -1.19 11.87 11.07
N SER A 384 -0.90 13.02 10.47
CA SER A 384 0.23 13.85 10.86
C SER A 384 -0.01 14.47 12.24
N SER A 385 0.68 13.93 13.25
CA SER A 385 0.96 14.63 14.51
C SER A 385 2.04 15.68 14.25
N ARG A 386 1.65 16.90 13.85
CA ARG A 386 2.47 18.12 13.99
C ARG A 386 1.68 19.36 13.58
N LEU A 387 1.20 20.09 14.58
CA LEU A 387 1.27 21.55 14.77
C LEU A 387 0.19 21.96 15.78
N HIS A 388 0.42 21.67 17.07
CA HIS A 388 -0.13 22.54 18.10
C HIS A 388 0.75 23.78 18.13
N SER A 389 0.42 24.77 17.29
CA SER A 389 0.92 26.12 17.51
C SER A 389 0.41 26.57 18.86
N ARG A 390 1.35 26.89 19.75
CA ARG A 390 1.10 27.70 20.94
C ARG A 390 0.30 28.93 20.52
N ALA A 391 -0.91 29.06 21.04
CA ALA A 391 -1.53 30.35 21.26
C ALA A 391 -1.44 30.60 22.77
N HIS A 392 -0.36 31.26 23.18
CA HIS A 392 -0.33 32.04 24.42
C HIS A 392 -0.40 33.51 23.99
N GLU A 393 -1.58 34.09 24.07
CA GLU A 393 -1.94 35.21 24.96
C GLU A 393 -3.42 35.57 24.78
#